data_AF-A0A9W9WAI2-F1
#
_entry.id   AF-A0A9W9WAI2-F1
#
_cell.length_a   1.000
_cell.length_b   1.000
_cell.length_c   1.000
_cell.angle_alpha   90.00
_cell.angle_beta   90.00
_cell.angle_gamma   90.00
#
_symmetry.space_group_name_H-M   'P 1'
#
loop_
_entity.id
_entity.type
_entity.pdbx_description
1 polymer ?
#
loop_
_entity_poly.entity_id
_entity_poly.type
_entity_poly.pdbx_seq_one_letter_code
_entity_poly.pdbx_strand_id
1 'polypeptide(L)'
;MQFEVFDPSLPPLCDSASPFIASAWKTLLERYPGNLGTICSGILTFGCRLGCTAQPTDRRTPNHHIEEPPFITRKLSDDLSNRRVQVCTGPVVVSPLGLVPKHDGSWRRIHDLSYPPGRSVNESISDTASAIQYISIDQIFDLIRTSGRGCYIIKRDIKDAFRNIPVAPAARRLLAFSWDIKTYMECCFPFGLATAPFIFNLFAEGLNWLLTAYLPGAYIVHYLDDFITVFPPSVGSVSQAIADFNAVYIPLTDALGIPRNVTKDAAGTVVSGGRNRHDTSAGPHASR
;
A
#
# COMPACT_ATOMS: atom_id res chain seq x y z
N MET A 1 -18.67 3.29 -3.63
CA MET A 1 -17.45 4.02 -4.06
C MET A 1 -17.76 5.50 -4.12
N GLN A 2 -16.81 6.35 -3.74
CA GLN A 2 -17.03 7.78 -3.49
C GLN A 2 -16.66 8.67 -4.71
N PHE A 3 -16.14 8.07 -5.78
CA PHE A 3 -16.05 8.61 -7.15
C PHE A 3 -15.90 7.45 -8.14
N GLU A 4 -16.01 7.73 -9.44
CA GLU A 4 -15.74 6.75 -10.49
C GLU A 4 -14.23 6.51 -10.62
N VAL A 5 -13.74 5.37 -10.11
CA VAL A 5 -12.30 5.07 -9.95
C VAL A 5 -11.62 4.60 -11.23
N PHE A 6 -12.36 4.18 -12.25
CA PHE A 6 -11.88 3.85 -13.60
C PHE A 6 -12.99 4.11 -14.62
N ASP A 7 -12.65 4.16 -15.91
CA ASP A 7 -13.60 4.39 -17.00
C ASP A 7 -13.61 3.20 -17.96
N PRO A 8 -14.68 2.38 -17.99
CA PRO A 8 -14.76 1.24 -18.89
C PRO A 8 -14.99 1.61 -20.36
N SER A 9 -15.30 2.87 -20.67
CA SER A 9 -15.45 3.34 -22.06
C SER A 9 -14.11 3.64 -22.73
N LEU A 10 -13.03 3.76 -21.95
CA LEU A 10 -11.68 3.98 -22.45
C LEU A 10 -11.02 2.67 -22.89
N PRO A 11 -10.06 2.72 -23.82
CA PRO A 11 -9.28 1.53 -24.18
C PRO A 11 -8.51 0.98 -22.96
N PRO A 12 -8.36 -0.35 -22.85
CA PRO A 12 -7.49 -0.95 -21.84
C PRO A 12 -6.04 -0.44 -21.93
N LEU A 13 -5.33 -0.46 -20.81
CA LEU A 13 -3.91 -0.19 -20.74
C LEU A 13 -3.13 -1.24 -21.54
N CYS A 14 -2.48 -0.83 -22.62
CA CYS A 14 -1.65 -1.73 -23.43
C CYS A 14 -0.37 -2.21 -22.68
N ASP A 15 0.16 -1.38 -21.78
CA ASP A 15 1.44 -1.60 -21.10
C ASP A 15 1.36 -1.18 -19.62
N SER A 16 0.50 -1.85 -18.85
CA SER A 16 0.41 -1.58 -17.41
C SER A 16 1.71 -1.99 -16.70
N ALA A 17 2.23 -1.11 -15.85
CA ALA A 17 3.37 -1.40 -14.97
C ALA A 17 2.97 -2.22 -13.73
N SER A 18 1.66 -2.45 -13.54
CA SER A 18 1.15 -3.27 -12.44
C SER A 18 1.53 -4.74 -12.64
N PRO A 19 2.10 -5.40 -11.62
CA PRO A 19 2.30 -6.85 -11.66
C PRO A 19 0.99 -7.62 -11.40
N PHE A 20 -0.05 -6.96 -10.87
CA PHE A 20 -1.31 -7.62 -10.52
C PHE A 20 -2.08 -8.09 -11.75
N ILE A 21 -2.71 -9.27 -11.64
CA ILE A 21 -3.39 -9.94 -12.75
C ILE A 21 -4.89 -9.63 -12.71
N ALA A 22 -5.35 -8.71 -13.56
CA ALA A 22 -6.72 -8.18 -13.55
C ALA A 22 -7.84 -9.25 -13.59
N SER A 23 -7.65 -10.31 -14.39
CA SER A 23 -8.60 -11.42 -14.48
C SER A 23 -8.64 -12.25 -13.20
N ALA A 24 -7.48 -12.53 -12.60
CA ALA A 24 -7.40 -13.31 -11.36
C ALA A 24 -8.08 -12.57 -10.19
N TRP A 25 -7.85 -11.26 -10.06
CA TRP A 25 -8.55 -10.44 -9.06
C TRP A 25 -10.07 -10.47 -9.24
N LYS A 26 -10.56 -10.42 -10.49
CA LYS A 26 -12.00 -10.53 -10.77
C LYS A 26 -12.56 -11.90 -10.37
N THR A 27 -11.89 -12.97 -10.77
CA THR A 27 -12.36 -14.35 -10.56
C THR A 27 -12.28 -14.76 -9.09
N LEU A 28 -11.16 -14.51 -8.42
CA LEU A 28 -10.98 -14.91 -7.02
C LEU A 28 -11.91 -14.14 -6.08
N LEU A 29 -12.21 -12.87 -6.40
CA LEU A 29 -13.16 -12.04 -5.64
C LEU A 29 -14.60 -12.14 -6.15
N GLU A 30 -14.96 -13.13 -6.97
CA GLU A 30 -16.33 -13.30 -7.46
C GLU A 30 -17.35 -13.47 -6.32
N ARG A 31 -16.92 -14.10 -5.22
CA ARG A 31 -17.74 -14.32 -4.01
C ARG A 31 -17.57 -13.23 -2.95
N TYR A 32 -16.78 -12.18 -3.24
CA TYR A 32 -16.64 -11.06 -2.33
C TYR A 32 -17.98 -10.30 -2.22
N PRO A 33 -18.46 -9.97 -1.01
CA PRO A 33 -19.68 -9.18 -0.86
C PRO A 33 -19.60 -7.81 -1.55
N GLY A 34 -20.45 -7.57 -2.54
CA GLY A 34 -20.44 -6.33 -3.32
C GLY A 34 -19.66 -6.46 -4.63
N ASN A 35 -18.89 -5.44 -5.00
CA ASN A 35 -18.30 -5.33 -6.34
C ASN A 35 -16.77 -5.15 -6.35
N LEU A 36 -16.08 -5.50 -5.26
CA LEU A 36 -14.63 -5.30 -5.13
C LEU A 36 -13.82 -5.95 -6.26
N GLY A 37 -14.17 -7.19 -6.66
CA GLY A 37 -13.52 -7.86 -7.79
C GLY A 37 -13.62 -7.07 -9.11
N THR A 38 -14.80 -6.50 -9.39
CA THR A 38 -14.99 -5.62 -10.56
C THR A 38 -14.18 -4.33 -10.43
N ILE A 39 -14.09 -3.75 -9.24
CA ILE A 39 -13.33 -2.53 -8.98
C ILE A 39 -11.85 -2.76 -9.22
N CYS A 40 -11.26 -3.76 -8.56
CA CYS A 40 -9.85 -4.10 -8.68
C CYS A 40 -9.51 -4.41 -10.14
N SER A 41 -10.31 -5.24 -10.81
CA SER A 41 -10.12 -5.58 -12.22
C SER A 41 -10.19 -4.34 -13.12
N GLY A 42 -11.20 -3.47 -12.94
CA GLY A 42 -11.35 -2.25 -13.73
C GLY A 42 -10.19 -1.27 -13.55
N ILE A 43 -9.69 -1.08 -12.32
CA ILE A 43 -8.48 -0.28 -12.05
C ILE A 43 -7.29 -0.87 -12.78
N LEU A 44 -7.09 -2.18 -12.71
CA LEU A 44 -5.96 -2.85 -13.36
C LEU A 44 -6.03 -2.81 -14.89
N THR A 45 -7.24 -2.82 -15.46
CA THR A 45 -7.48 -2.80 -16.90
C THR A 45 -7.41 -1.39 -17.49
N PHE A 46 -8.02 -0.39 -16.86
CA PHE A 46 -8.19 0.96 -17.44
C PHE A 46 -7.33 2.03 -16.74
N GLY A 47 -6.70 1.68 -15.61
CA GLY A 47 -5.97 2.59 -14.75
C GLY A 47 -6.88 3.35 -13.80
N CYS A 48 -6.33 3.71 -12.64
CA CYS A 48 -7.05 4.45 -11.62
C CYS A 48 -7.12 5.95 -11.96
N ARG A 49 -8.32 6.52 -11.85
CA ARG A 49 -8.53 7.97 -11.76
C ARG A 49 -8.13 8.45 -10.36
N LEU A 50 -7.73 9.72 -10.25
CA LEU A 50 -7.21 10.26 -8.97
C LEU A 50 -8.31 10.77 -8.03
N GLY A 51 -9.53 10.99 -8.53
CA GLY A 51 -10.62 11.59 -7.75
C GLY A 51 -10.55 13.12 -7.66
N CYS A 52 -9.86 13.78 -8.60
CA CYS A 52 -9.81 15.23 -8.68
C CYS A 52 -11.19 15.82 -9.02
N THR A 53 -11.67 16.76 -8.21
CA THR A 53 -12.94 17.51 -8.38
C THR A 53 -12.79 18.74 -9.26
N ALA A 54 -11.56 19.24 -9.40
CA ALA A 54 -11.18 20.31 -10.32
C ALA A 54 -10.00 19.84 -11.16
N GLN A 55 -9.87 20.37 -12.37
CA GLN A 55 -8.71 20.12 -13.24
C GLN A 55 -7.60 21.11 -12.87
N PRO A 56 -6.48 20.66 -12.26
CA PRO A 56 -5.37 21.56 -11.99
C PRO A 56 -4.80 22.07 -13.32
N THR A 57 -4.52 23.38 -13.35
CA THR A 57 -3.91 24.07 -14.47
C THR A 57 -2.44 23.72 -14.58
N ASP A 58 -1.90 23.75 -15.79
CA ASP A 58 -0.50 23.46 -16.03
C ASP A 58 0.42 24.38 -15.22
N ARG A 59 1.43 23.77 -14.62
CA ARG A 59 2.36 24.46 -13.72
C ARG A 59 3.67 23.73 -13.67
N ARG A 60 4.75 24.48 -13.46
CA ARG A 60 6.05 23.91 -13.12
C ARG A 60 6.58 24.41 -11.80
N THR A 61 6.89 23.47 -10.92
CA THR A 61 7.45 23.75 -9.59
C THR A 61 8.82 23.10 -9.49
N PRO A 62 9.86 23.82 -8.99
CA PRO A 62 11.17 23.23 -8.77
C PRO A 62 11.12 22.15 -7.68
N ASN A 63 12.06 21.20 -7.76
CA ASN A 63 12.23 20.20 -6.70
C ASN A 63 12.65 20.86 -5.39
N HIS A 64 12.35 20.18 -4.28
CA HIS A 64 12.95 20.50 -2.99
C HIS A 64 14.45 20.26 -3.03
N HIS A 65 15.16 20.68 -1.97
CA HIS A 65 16.55 20.31 -1.83
C HIS A 65 16.69 18.78 -1.81
N ILE A 66 17.50 18.24 -2.72
CA ILE A 66 17.77 16.81 -2.83
C ILE A 66 19.19 16.56 -2.34
N GLU A 67 19.30 15.96 -1.16
CA GLU A 67 20.59 15.66 -0.50
C GLU A 67 21.40 14.61 -1.27
N GLU A 68 20.73 13.62 -1.83
CA GLU A 68 21.36 12.53 -2.60
C GLU A 68 20.83 12.47 -4.05
N PRO A 69 21.22 13.41 -4.94
CA PRO A 69 20.78 13.40 -6.34
C PRO A 69 21.04 12.08 -7.09
N PRO A 70 22.18 11.38 -6.91
CA PRO A 70 22.42 10.09 -7.57
C PRO A 70 21.39 9.01 -7.20
N PHE A 71 20.77 9.09 -6.02
CA PHE A 71 19.69 8.19 -5.64
C PHE A 71 18.45 8.39 -6.53
N ILE A 72 18.05 9.63 -6.80
CA ILE A 72 16.91 9.93 -7.68
C ILE A 72 17.22 9.43 -9.09
N THR A 73 18.41 9.70 -9.63
CA THR A 73 18.79 9.27 -10.99
C THR A 73 18.73 7.74 -11.12
N ARG A 74 19.28 6.99 -10.15
CA ARG A 74 19.20 5.51 -10.16
C ARG A 74 17.76 5.02 -10.08
N LYS A 75 16.98 5.56 -9.14
CA LYS A 75 15.57 5.16 -8.96
C LYS A 75 14.71 5.50 -10.18
N LEU A 76 15.00 6.60 -10.87
CA LEU A 76 14.34 6.98 -12.11
C LEU A 76 14.68 6.01 -13.25
N SER A 77 15.94 5.59 -13.36
CA SER A 77 16.35 4.56 -14.32
C SER A 77 15.59 3.25 -14.10
N ASP A 78 15.44 2.82 -12.84
CA ASP A 78 14.65 1.64 -12.49
C ASP A 78 13.16 1.82 -12.79
N ASP A 79 12.59 2.99 -12.48
CA ASP A 79 11.17 3.25 -12.75
C ASP A 79 10.88 3.32 -14.27
N LEU A 80 11.83 3.81 -15.08
CA LEU A 80 11.72 3.80 -16.54
C LEU A 80 11.79 2.38 -17.10
N SER A 81 12.74 1.55 -16.65
CA SER A 81 12.88 0.17 -17.11
C SER A 81 11.67 -0.69 -16.74
N ASN A 82 11.04 -0.40 -15.60
CA ASN A 82 9.83 -1.06 -15.14
C ASN A 82 8.53 -0.40 -15.66
N ARG A 83 8.61 0.57 -16.58
CA ARG A 83 7.46 1.31 -17.15
C ARG A 83 6.59 2.04 -16.12
N ARG A 84 7.10 2.22 -14.89
CA ARG A 84 6.44 2.95 -13.80
C ARG A 84 6.45 4.45 -14.01
N VAL A 85 7.40 4.94 -14.81
CA VAL A 85 7.53 6.34 -15.24
C VAL A 85 7.71 6.38 -16.74
N GLN A 86 7.23 7.44 -17.38
CA GLN A 86 7.49 7.73 -18.80
C GLN A 86 7.92 9.18 -19.00
N VAL A 87 8.70 9.43 -20.06
CA VAL A 87 9.02 10.79 -20.50
C VAL A 87 7.76 11.44 -21.07
N CYS A 88 7.57 12.73 -20.80
CA CYS A 88 6.46 13.50 -21.34
C CYS A 88 6.93 14.80 -21.98
N THR A 89 6.32 15.10 -23.12
CA THR A 89 6.32 16.43 -23.73
C THR A 89 4.87 16.95 -23.73
N GLY A 90 4.70 18.23 -23.39
CA GLY A 90 3.38 18.88 -23.41
C GLY A 90 2.91 19.42 -22.05
N PRO A 91 1.62 19.80 -21.98
CA PRO A 91 1.03 20.44 -20.80
C PRO A 91 0.85 19.45 -19.65
N VAL A 92 1.45 19.78 -18.50
CA VAL A 92 1.48 18.94 -17.30
C VAL A 92 1.54 19.79 -16.03
N VAL A 93 1.23 19.15 -14.90
CA VAL A 93 1.39 19.71 -13.56
C VAL A 93 2.63 19.06 -12.93
N VAL A 94 3.74 19.80 -12.94
CA VAL A 94 5.00 19.37 -12.33
C VAL A 94 5.00 19.76 -10.85
N SER A 95 4.99 18.74 -10.00
CA SER A 95 5.11 18.87 -8.56
C SER A 95 6.53 18.50 -8.09
N PRO A 96 7.04 19.10 -7.00
CA PRO A 96 8.41 18.88 -6.54
C PRO A 96 8.69 17.42 -6.20
N LEU A 97 9.92 16.97 -6.47
CA LEU A 97 10.49 15.81 -5.78
C LEU A 97 11.15 16.24 -4.47
N GLY A 98 11.18 15.32 -3.51
CA GLY A 98 11.92 15.42 -2.27
C GLY A 98 12.50 14.07 -1.84
N LEU A 99 13.39 14.11 -0.85
CA LEU A 99 13.93 12.92 -0.19
C LEU A 99 13.60 12.96 1.30
N VAL A 100 13.19 11.81 1.83
CA VAL A 100 12.98 11.60 3.26
C VAL A 100 13.83 10.40 3.69
N PRO A 101 14.61 10.50 4.79
CA PRO A 101 15.40 9.38 5.27
C PRO A 101 14.50 8.28 5.83
N LYS A 102 14.89 7.02 5.61
CA LYS A 102 14.29 5.86 6.25
C LYS A 102 15.09 5.47 7.50
N HIS A 103 14.49 4.65 8.36
CA HIS A 103 15.13 4.13 9.57
C HIS A 103 16.39 3.29 9.27
N ASP A 104 16.46 2.67 8.09
CA ASP A 104 17.58 1.83 7.64
C ASP A 104 18.73 2.66 7.04
N GLY A 105 18.65 3.99 7.07
CA GLY A 105 19.63 4.90 6.48
C GLY A 105 19.50 5.08 4.96
N SER A 106 18.57 4.37 4.30
CA SER A 106 18.26 4.59 2.89
C SER A 106 17.29 5.76 2.69
N TRP A 107 17.05 6.14 1.44
CA TRP A 107 16.16 7.25 1.09
C TRP A 107 14.80 6.80 0.57
N ARG A 108 13.78 7.62 0.81
CA ARG A 108 12.47 7.55 0.16
C ARG A 108 12.29 8.77 -0.74
N ARG A 109 12.12 8.53 -2.05
CA ARG A 109 11.64 9.56 -2.97
C ARG A 109 10.19 9.89 -2.62
N ILE A 110 9.92 11.17 -2.36
CA ILE A 110 8.57 11.71 -2.23
C ILE A 110 8.28 12.56 -3.46
N HIS A 111 7.06 12.41 -3.99
CA HIS A 111 6.49 13.32 -4.96
C HIS A 111 5.54 14.24 -4.19
N ASP A 112 5.94 15.48 -3.97
CA ASP A 112 5.18 16.41 -3.12
C ASP A 112 3.97 16.96 -3.87
N LEU A 113 2.91 16.14 -3.92
CA LEU A 113 1.65 16.46 -4.54
C LEU A 113 0.76 17.37 -3.68
N SER A 114 1.25 17.77 -2.48
CA SER A 114 0.61 18.75 -1.60
C SER A 114 1.19 20.16 -1.77
N TYR A 115 2.11 20.35 -2.73
CA TYR A 115 2.73 21.65 -3.00
C TYR A 115 2.35 22.22 -4.40
N PRO A 116 2.26 23.56 -4.55
CA PRO A 116 2.20 24.54 -3.48
C PRO A 116 0.84 24.50 -2.77
N PRO A 117 0.79 24.90 -1.49
CA PRO A 117 -0.48 25.06 -0.78
C PRO A 117 -1.49 25.94 -1.54
N GLY A 118 -2.76 25.61 -1.43
CA GLY A 118 -3.92 26.23 -2.07
C GLY A 118 -4.13 25.89 -3.55
N ARG A 119 -3.18 25.24 -4.22
CA ARG A 119 -3.29 24.86 -5.64
C ARG A 119 -2.64 23.51 -5.95
N SER A 120 -2.39 22.67 -4.96
CA SER A 120 -1.70 21.39 -5.13
C SER A 120 -2.59 20.34 -5.81
N VAL A 121 -2.00 19.21 -6.22
CA VAL A 121 -2.77 18.11 -6.82
C VAL A 121 -3.63 17.44 -5.75
N ASN A 122 -3.10 17.25 -4.55
CA ASN A 122 -3.84 16.63 -3.46
C ASN A 122 -5.03 17.47 -3.00
N GLU A 123 -4.94 18.80 -3.04
CA GLU A 123 -6.06 19.68 -2.69
C GLU A 123 -7.20 19.65 -3.71
N SER A 124 -6.96 19.18 -4.94
CA SER A 124 -8.04 18.97 -5.90
C SER A 124 -8.73 17.63 -5.71
N ILE A 125 -8.19 16.73 -4.89
CA ILE A 125 -8.77 15.41 -4.61
C ILE A 125 -9.77 15.58 -3.47
N SER A 126 -10.98 15.06 -3.65
CA SER A 126 -12.01 15.11 -2.61
C SER A 126 -11.55 14.40 -1.32
N ASP A 127 -11.85 14.97 -0.15
CA ASP A 127 -11.56 14.33 1.15
C ASP A 127 -12.18 12.93 1.28
N THR A 128 -13.31 12.71 0.59
CA THR A 128 -13.96 11.41 0.49
C THR A 128 -13.09 10.40 -0.27
N ALA A 129 -12.36 10.82 -1.31
CA ALA A 129 -11.47 9.96 -2.09
C ALA A 129 -10.18 9.54 -1.34
N SER A 130 -9.89 10.12 -0.16
CA SER A 130 -8.69 9.84 0.64
C SER A 130 -9.00 9.26 2.03
N ALA A 131 -10.27 9.19 2.43
CA ALA A 131 -10.67 8.69 3.74
C ALA A 131 -10.48 7.17 3.86
N ILE A 132 -9.62 6.75 4.79
CA ILE A 132 -9.36 5.35 5.12
C ILE A 132 -9.42 5.16 6.63
N GLN A 133 -10.10 4.12 7.08
CA GLN A 133 -10.09 3.69 8.48
C GLN A 133 -9.19 2.46 8.59
N TYR A 134 -8.09 2.60 9.31
CA TYR A 134 -7.18 1.50 9.59
C TYR A 134 -7.63 0.70 10.81
N ILE A 135 -7.23 -0.57 10.87
CA ILE A 135 -7.21 -1.30 12.15
C ILE A 135 -6.27 -0.56 13.12
N SER A 136 -6.71 -0.37 14.35
CA SER A 136 -5.88 0.20 15.40
C SER A 136 -4.86 -0.81 15.91
N ILE A 137 -3.74 -0.30 16.41
CA ILE A 137 -2.72 -1.13 17.08
C ILE A 137 -3.32 -1.87 18.29
N ASP A 138 -4.24 -1.22 19.03
CA ASP A 138 -4.93 -1.84 20.16
C ASP A 138 -5.77 -3.04 19.73
N GLN A 139 -6.48 -2.95 18.60
CA GLN A 139 -7.21 -4.10 18.04
C GLN A 139 -6.28 -5.25 17.64
N ILE A 140 -5.09 -4.95 17.10
CA ILE A 140 -4.08 -5.99 16.80
C ILE A 140 -3.59 -6.64 18.10
N PHE A 141 -3.33 -5.85 19.15
CA PHE A 141 -2.92 -6.40 20.44
C PHE A 141 -4.02 -7.23 21.09
N ASP A 142 -5.27 -6.79 21.01
CA ASP A 142 -6.41 -7.53 21.55
C ASP A 142 -6.57 -8.85 20.80
N LEU A 143 -6.42 -8.87 19.48
CA LEU A 143 -6.42 -10.10 18.68
C LEU A 143 -5.34 -11.09 19.17
N ILE A 144 -4.12 -10.61 19.39
CA ILE A 144 -3.01 -11.42 19.90
C ILE A 144 -3.34 -11.96 21.31
N ARG A 145 -3.91 -11.13 22.18
CA ARG A 145 -4.31 -11.53 23.54
C ARG A 145 -5.40 -12.59 23.52
N THR A 146 -6.44 -12.42 22.70
CA THR A 146 -7.57 -13.34 22.61
C THR A 146 -7.20 -14.65 21.91
N SER A 147 -6.19 -14.65 21.05
CA SER A 147 -5.66 -15.86 20.40
C SER A 147 -4.96 -16.83 21.37
N GLY A 148 -4.69 -16.38 22.59
CA GLY A 148 -4.16 -17.20 23.68
C GLY A 148 -2.64 -17.24 23.75
N ARG A 149 -2.13 -17.58 24.94
CA ARG A 149 -0.69 -17.69 25.21
C ARG A 149 -0.09 -18.81 24.35
N GLY A 150 1.05 -18.52 23.72
CA GLY A 150 1.72 -19.45 22.80
C GLY A 150 1.22 -19.35 21.36
N CYS A 151 0.42 -18.34 21.02
CA CYS A 151 0.05 -18.07 19.63
C CYS A 151 1.28 -17.69 18.79
N TYR A 152 1.16 -17.92 17.48
CA TYR A 152 2.22 -17.69 16.50
C TYR A 152 1.84 -16.52 15.62
N ILE A 153 2.75 -15.55 15.46
CA ILE A 153 2.56 -14.39 14.60
C ILE A 153 3.43 -14.54 13.35
N ILE A 154 2.80 -14.34 12.19
CA ILE A 154 3.45 -14.28 10.88
C ILE A 154 3.13 -12.91 10.26
N LYS A 155 4.17 -12.19 9.84
CA LYS A 155 4.07 -10.92 9.13
C LYS A 155 4.53 -11.08 7.69
N ARG A 156 3.77 -10.53 6.74
CA ARG A 156 4.16 -10.40 5.33
C ARG A 156 4.01 -8.96 4.86
N ASP A 157 4.93 -8.53 3.99
CA ASP A 157 4.95 -7.17 3.40
C ASP A 157 4.76 -7.28 1.88
N ILE A 158 3.84 -6.48 1.33
CA ILE A 158 3.67 -6.34 -0.12
C ILE A 158 4.73 -5.39 -0.66
N LYS A 159 5.55 -5.88 -1.59
CA LYS A 159 6.62 -5.08 -2.19
C LYS A 159 6.03 -3.94 -3.02
N ASP A 160 6.61 -2.75 -2.86
CA ASP A 160 6.30 -1.56 -3.66
C ASP A 160 4.80 -1.16 -3.68
N ALA A 161 4.01 -1.52 -2.66
CA ALA A 161 2.59 -1.21 -2.45
C ALA A 161 1.91 -0.31 -3.51
N PHE A 162 1.94 1.02 -3.33
CA PHE A 162 1.29 2.00 -4.21
C PHE A 162 1.76 1.92 -5.67
N ARG A 163 3.03 1.56 -5.91
CA ARG A 163 3.59 1.44 -7.26
C ARG A 163 3.02 0.26 -8.04
N ASN A 164 2.27 -0.63 -7.39
CA ASN A 164 1.52 -1.70 -8.05
C ASN A 164 0.20 -1.18 -8.65
N ILE A 165 -0.28 0.01 -8.29
CA ILE A 165 -1.56 0.53 -8.76
C ILE A 165 -1.34 1.41 -10.00
N PRO A 166 -1.89 1.03 -11.18
CA PRO A 166 -1.69 1.80 -12.41
C PRO A 166 -2.55 3.07 -12.42
N VAL A 167 -2.05 4.12 -13.08
CA VAL A 167 -2.74 5.40 -13.26
C VAL A 167 -3.38 5.46 -14.64
N ALA A 168 -4.63 5.90 -14.68
CA ALA A 168 -5.36 6.15 -15.92
C ALA A 168 -4.58 7.15 -16.81
N PRO A 169 -4.43 6.92 -18.13
CA PRO A 169 -3.57 7.75 -18.99
C PRO A 169 -3.88 9.25 -18.91
N ALA A 170 -5.17 9.60 -18.88
CA ALA A 170 -5.64 10.99 -18.80
C ALA A 170 -5.23 11.69 -17.49
N ALA A 171 -4.98 10.94 -16.41
CA ALA A 171 -4.61 11.49 -15.11
C ALA A 171 -3.09 11.62 -14.92
N ARG A 172 -2.27 10.96 -15.74
CA ARG A 172 -0.80 10.95 -15.59
C ARG A 172 -0.19 12.35 -15.70
N ARG A 173 -0.82 13.25 -16.46
CA ARG A 173 -0.40 14.67 -16.59
C ARG A 173 -0.38 15.42 -15.26
N LEU A 174 -1.18 14.96 -14.29
CA LEU A 174 -1.27 15.55 -12.95
C LEU A 174 -0.18 15.03 -12.01
N LEU A 175 0.51 13.96 -12.40
CA LEU A 175 1.57 13.32 -11.63
C LEU A 175 2.91 13.49 -12.33
N ALA A 176 3.18 14.70 -12.83
CA ALA A 176 4.45 14.99 -13.47
C ALA A 176 5.50 15.50 -12.47
N PHE A 177 6.77 15.24 -12.78
CA PHE A 177 7.92 15.78 -12.08
C PHE A 177 9.06 16.09 -13.07
N SER A 178 10.03 16.89 -12.63
CA SER A 178 11.21 17.22 -13.43
C SER A 178 12.48 16.69 -12.78
N TRP A 179 13.36 16.13 -13.61
CA TRP A 179 14.69 15.67 -13.19
C TRP A 179 15.67 15.83 -14.34
N ASP A 180 16.86 16.39 -14.06
CA ASP A 180 17.95 16.56 -15.03
C ASP A 180 17.45 17.02 -16.42
N ILE A 181 16.90 18.24 -16.47
CA ILE A 181 16.28 18.94 -17.62
C ILE A 181 15.07 18.27 -18.29
N LYS A 182 14.70 17.05 -17.93
CA LYS A 182 13.58 16.31 -18.52
C LYS A 182 12.34 16.34 -17.64
N THR A 183 11.20 16.13 -18.27
CA THR A 183 9.89 16.00 -17.60
C THR A 183 9.37 14.58 -17.75
N TYR A 184 8.87 14.06 -16.65
CA TYR A 184 8.40 12.70 -16.51
C TYR A 184 7.00 12.69 -15.93
N MET A 185 6.23 11.64 -16.22
CA MET A 185 4.94 11.37 -15.60
C MET A 185 4.94 9.99 -14.97
N GLU A 186 4.28 9.89 -13.82
CA GLU A 186 4.05 8.62 -13.14
C GLU A 186 2.96 7.80 -13.86
N CYS A 187 3.25 6.53 -14.14
CA CYS A 187 2.32 5.56 -14.72
C CYS A 187 1.64 4.69 -13.65
N CYS A 188 2.13 4.73 -12.41
CA CYS A 188 1.54 4.11 -11.22
C CYS A 188 1.58 5.08 -10.04
N PHE A 189 0.85 4.82 -8.96
CA PHE A 189 0.74 5.78 -7.86
C PHE A 189 2.09 6.10 -7.21
N PRO A 190 2.48 7.38 -7.11
CA PRO A 190 3.68 7.79 -6.39
C PRO A 190 3.43 7.86 -4.88
N PHE A 191 4.50 7.82 -4.10
CA PHE A 191 4.45 8.25 -2.70
C PHE A 191 4.19 9.74 -2.63
N GLY A 192 3.15 10.14 -1.88
CA GLY A 192 2.70 11.52 -1.75
C GLY A 192 1.32 11.78 -2.34
N LEU A 193 0.72 10.83 -3.07
CA LEU A 193 -0.64 10.95 -3.60
C LEU A 193 -1.69 10.68 -2.50
N ALA A 194 -2.63 11.60 -2.28
CA ALA A 194 -3.64 11.49 -1.23
C ALA A 194 -4.60 10.30 -1.39
N THR A 195 -4.98 9.95 -2.62
CA THR A 195 -5.89 8.82 -2.92
C THR A 195 -5.21 7.46 -2.82
N ALA A 196 -3.87 7.41 -2.83
CA ALA A 196 -3.14 6.15 -2.93
C ALA A 196 -3.42 5.16 -1.78
N PRO A 197 -3.48 5.59 -0.50
CA PRO A 197 -3.76 4.67 0.60
C PRO A 197 -5.15 4.05 0.51
N PHE A 198 -6.19 4.84 0.23
CA PHE A 198 -7.57 4.36 0.10
C PHE A 198 -7.70 3.30 -1.01
N ILE A 199 -7.20 3.62 -2.21
CA ILE A 199 -7.30 2.71 -3.35
C ILE A 199 -6.47 1.46 -3.13
N PHE A 200 -5.24 1.56 -2.62
CA PHE A 200 -4.43 0.39 -2.33
C PHE A 200 -5.10 -0.51 -1.28
N ASN A 201 -5.78 0.08 -0.30
CA ASN A 201 -6.50 -0.69 0.72
C ASN A 201 -7.63 -1.54 0.14
N LEU A 202 -8.26 -1.15 -0.98
CA LEU A 202 -9.23 -2.02 -1.67
C LEU A 202 -8.59 -3.35 -2.09
N PHE A 203 -7.36 -3.31 -2.59
CA PHE A 203 -6.60 -4.51 -2.93
C PHE A 203 -6.17 -5.27 -1.68
N ALA A 204 -5.71 -4.55 -0.65
CA ALA A 204 -5.30 -5.17 0.61
C ALA A 204 -6.47 -5.90 1.30
N GLU A 205 -7.66 -5.30 1.30
CA GLU A 205 -8.90 -5.88 1.81
C GLU A 205 -9.30 -7.13 1.01
N GLY A 206 -9.20 -7.08 -0.32
CA GLY A 206 -9.44 -8.25 -1.17
C GLY A 206 -8.49 -9.41 -0.85
N LEU A 207 -7.19 -9.13 -0.69
CA LEU A 207 -6.22 -10.15 -0.27
C LEU A 207 -6.53 -10.67 1.14
N ASN A 208 -6.82 -9.79 2.09
CA ASN A 208 -7.14 -10.16 3.47
C ASN A 208 -8.37 -11.08 3.53
N TRP A 209 -9.41 -10.77 2.76
CA TRP A 209 -10.62 -11.59 2.65
C TRP A 209 -10.32 -12.98 2.08
N LEU A 210 -9.53 -13.05 1.00
CA LEU A 210 -9.12 -14.33 0.41
C LEU A 210 -8.29 -15.17 1.38
N LEU A 211 -7.29 -14.56 2.02
CA LEU A 211 -6.47 -15.25 3.01
C LEU A 211 -7.33 -15.77 4.17
N THR A 212 -8.26 -14.98 4.67
CA THR A 212 -9.19 -15.39 5.74
C THR A 212 -10.07 -16.57 5.30
N ALA A 213 -10.54 -16.56 4.06
CA ALA A 213 -11.36 -17.64 3.50
C ALA A 213 -10.58 -18.96 3.34
N TYR A 214 -9.30 -18.88 2.96
CA TYR A 214 -8.44 -20.05 2.72
C TYR A 214 -7.65 -20.51 3.97
N LEU A 215 -7.63 -19.72 5.04
CA LEU A 215 -6.96 -20.04 6.31
C LEU A 215 -7.95 -19.88 7.50
N PRO A 216 -9.02 -20.68 7.58
CA PRO A 216 -10.06 -20.54 8.62
C PRO A 216 -9.56 -20.78 10.05
N GLY A 217 -8.37 -21.38 10.21
CA GLY A 217 -7.73 -21.60 11.52
C GLY A 217 -6.85 -20.45 12.00
N ALA A 218 -6.75 -19.36 11.25
CA ALA A 218 -5.93 -18.20 11.58
C ALA A 218 -6.76 -16.92 11.60
N TYR A 219 -6.30 -15.96 12.40
CA TYR A 219 -6.83 -14.60 12.36
C TYR A 219 -5.91 -13.71 11.52
N ILE A 220 -6.47 -12.99 10.55
CA ILE A 220 -5.70 -12.22 9.59
C ILE A 220 -6.22 -10.79 9.57
N VAL A 221 -5.29 -9.86 9.76
CA VAL A 221 -5.55 -8.43 9.69
C VAL A 221 -4.44 -7.77 8.88
N HIS A 222 -4.73 -6.63 8.27
CA HIS A 222 -3.75 -5.86 7.54
C HIS A 222 -3.72 -4.40 8.00
N TYR A 223 -2.53 -3.82 7.97
CA TYR A 223 -2.31 -2.38 8.07
C TYR A 223 -1.62 -1.93 6.79
N LEU A 224 -2.41 -1.43 5.85
CA LEU A 224 -1.93 -1.06 4.51
C LEU A 224 -1.21 -2.23 3.81
N ASP A 225 0.12 -2.20 3.66
CA ASP A 225 0.96 -3.21 3.03
C ASP A 225 1.47 -4.30 3.97
N ASP A 226 1.28 -4.14 5.28
CA ASP A 226 1.65 -5.10 6.32
C ASP A 226 0.48 -6.05 6.63
N PHE A 227 0.66 -7.34 6.35
CA PHE A 227 -0.28 -8.40 6.70
C PHE A 227 0.20 -9.14 7.94
N ILE A 228 -0.67 -9.22 8.95
CA ILE A 228 -0.39 -9.87 10.23
C ILE A 228 -1.36 -11.04 10.37
N THR A 229 -0.80 -12.24 10.45
CA THR A 229 -1.54 -13.48 10.68
C THR A 229 -1.20 -14.03 12.06
N VAL A 230 -2.23 -14.37 12.83
CA VAL A 230 -2.11 -14.96 14.16
C VAL A 230 -2.72 -16.37 14.13
N PHE A 231 -1.89 -17.38 14.37
CA PHE A 231 -2.35 -18.75 14.57
C PHE A 231 -2.50 -19.04 16.07
N PRO A 232 -3.59 -19.71 16.49
CA PRO A 232 -3.75 -20.16 17.86
C PRO A 232 -2.72 -21.25 18.21
N PRO A 233 -2.41 -21.46 19.50
CA PRO A 233 -1.47 -22.50 19.94
C PRO A 233 -1.86 -23.93 19.49
N SER A 234 -3.15 -24.15 19.18
CA SER A 234 -3.68 -25.45 18.75
C SER A 234 -3.12 -25.94 17.41
N VAL A 235 -2.48 -25.09 16.60
CA VAL A 235 -1.75 -25.50 15.39
C VAL A 235 -0.50 -26.35 15.71
N GLY A 236 -0.11 -26.42 16.99
CA GLY A 236 0.87 -27.36 17.51
C GLY A 236 2.30 -26.87 17.45
N SER A 237 2.77 -26.37 16.30
CA SER A 237 4.12 -25.82 16.19
C SER A 237 4.21 -24.61 15.28
N VAL A 238 5.23 -23.79 15.51
CA VAL A 238 5.55 -22.62 14.69
C VAL A 238 5.89 -23.01 13.24
N SER A 239 6.58 -24.13 13.05
CA SER A 239 6.94 -24.65 11.72
C SER A 239 5.70 -25.07 10.95
N GLN A 240 4.72 -25.69 11.63
CA GLN A 240 3.45 -26.06 11.02
C GLN A 240 2.65 -24.80 10.63
N ALA A 241 2.55 -23.82 11.52
CA ALA A 241 1.88 -22.55 11.23
C ALA A 241 2.46 -21.84 10.00
N ILE A 242 3.80 -21.81 9.88
CA ILE A 242 4.49 -21.22 8.72
C ILE A 242 4.23 -22.03 7.45
N ALA A 243 4.27 -23.36 7.54
CA ALA A 243 3.99 -24.23 6.40
C ALA A 243 2.55 -24.06 5.90
N ASP A 244 1.57 -24.10 6.80
CA ASP A 244 0.15 -23.91 6.48
C ASP A 244 -0.12 -22.54 5.85
N PHE A 245 0.47 -21.49 6.44
CA PHE A 245 0.36 -20.14 5.89
C PHE A 245 0.97 -20.04 4.49
N ASN A 246 2.21 -20.52 4.30
CA ASN A 246 2.91 -20.42 3.03
C ASN A 246 2.23 -21.26 1.93
N ALA A 247 1.62 -22.40 2.27
CA ALA A 247 0.87 -23.24 1.34
C ALA A 247 -0.33 -22.51 0.72
N VAL A 248 -0.86 -21.48 1.40
CA VAL A 248 -1.93 -20.62 0.87
C VAL A 248 -1.37 -19.31 0.31
N TYR A 249 -0.57 -18.59 1.09
CA TYR A 249 -0.09 -17.26 0.76
C TYR A 249 0.71 -17.24 -0.54
N ILE A 250 1.58 -18.22 -0.76
CA ILE A 250 2.46 -18.24 -1.93
C ILE A 250 1.65 -18.43 -3.22
N PRO A 251 0.87 -19.52 -3.40
CA PRO A 251 0.08 -19.70 -4.61
C PRO A 251 -0.93 -18.58 -4.85
N LEU A 252 -1.55 -18.05 -3.78
CA LEU A 252 -2.54 -16.99 -3.89
C LEU A 252 -1.90 -15.68 -4.39
N THR A 253 -0.77 -15.27 -3.81
CA THR A 253 -0.06 -14.07 -4.26
C THR A 253 0.51 -14.23 -5.67
N ASP A 254 0.98 -15.43 -6.04
CA ASP A 254 1.43 -15.71 -7.40
C ASP A 254 0.26 -15.62 -8.40
N ALA A 255 -0.91 -16.18 -8.05
CA ALA A 255 -2.12 -16.10 -8.89
C ALA A 255 -2.65 -14.66 -9.04
N LEU A 256 -2.56 -13.84 -8.00
CA LEU A 256 -2.97 -12.43 -8.04
C LEU A 256 -1.90 -11.50 -8.64
N GLY A 257 -0.68 -11.99 -8.86
CA GLY A 257 0.47 -11.20 -9.33
C GLY A 257 1.04 -10.25 -8.27
N ILE A 258 0.86 -10.55 -6.98
CA ILE A 258 1.31 -9.70 -5.88
C ILE A 258 2.80 -9.94 -5.60
N PRO A 259 3.67 -8.92 -5.73
CA PRO A 259 5.08 -9.07 -5.43
C PRO A 259 5.29 -9.08 -3.91
N ARG A 260 6.06 -10.06 -3.43
CA ARG A 260 6.37 -10.26 -2.01
C ARG A 260 7.69 -9.60 -1.63
N ASN A 261 7.78 -9.07 -0.40
CA ASN A 261 9.00 -8.48 0.12
C ASN A 261 9.73 -9.41 1.11
N VAL A 262 10.37 -10.44 0.55
CA VAL A 262 10.98 -11.53 1.33
C VAL A 262 12.02 -11.09 2.36
N THR A 263 12.66 -9.92 2.18
CA THR A 263 13.65 -9.40 3.14
C THR A 263 13.03 -8.71 4.35
N LYS A 264 11.74 -8.38 4.29
CA LYS A 264 10.99 -7.77 5.39
C LYS A 264 9.98 -8.72 6.04
N ASP A 265 9.78 -9.89 5.45
CA ASP A 265 8.94 -10.91 6.03
C ASP A 265 9.47 -11.32 7.41
N ALA A 266 8.58 -11.40 8.39
CA ALA A 266 8.91 -11.91 9.71
C ALA A 266 8.00 -13.10 10.02
N ALA A 267 8.56 -14.18 10.56
CA ALA A 267 7.79 -15.36 10.91
C ALA A 267 8.35 -15.99 12.18
N GLY A 268 7.46 -16.63 12.92
CA GLY A 268 7.84 -17.48 14.03
C GLY A 268 8.00 -16.78 15.37
N THR A 269 7.40 -15.60 15.53
CA THR A 269 7.26 -14.96 16.83
C THR A 269 6.24 -15.73 17.67
N VAL A 270 6.69 -16.29 18.79
CA VAL A 270 5.84 -16.96 19.78
C VAL A 270 5.54 -15.99 20.91
N VAL A 271 4.27 -15.79 21.23
CA VAL A 271 3.87 -14.89 22.32
C VAL A 271 3.93 -15.63 23.65
N SER A 272 5.01 -15.44 24.39
CA SER A 272 5.30 -16.14 25.66
C SER A 272 4.62 -15.54 26.90
N GLY A 273 4.07 -14.33 26.79
CA GLY A 273 3.30 -13.63 27.83
C GLY A 273 4.16 -13.06 28.96
N GLY A 274 4.30 -11.73 29.01
CA GLY A 274 4.75 -11.02 30.20
C GLY A 274 3.56 -10.58 31.04
N ARG A 275 3.49 -11.00 32.31
CA ARG A 275 2.64 -10.32 33.30
C ARG A 275 3.23 -8.94 33.52
N ASN A 276 2.53 -7.87 33.18
CA ASN A 276 2.71 -6.62 33.92
C ASN A 276 2.21 -6.87 35.34
N ARG A 277 3.12 -7.26 36.23
CA ARG A 277 2.90 -7.06 37.66
C ARG A 277 2.98 -5.55 37.87
N HIS A 278 1.82 -4.89 37.96
CA HIS A 278 1.75 -3.70 38.78
C HIS A 278 1.98 -4.15 40.21
N ASP A 279 3.22 -4.06 40.67
CA ASP A 279 3.56 -4.20 42.08
C ASP A 279 3.15 -2.89 42.76
N THR A 280 1.85 -2.77 43.07
CA THR A 280 1.38 -1.79 44.03
C THR A 280 1.71 -2.31 45.42
N SER A 281 2.98 -2.22 45.81
CA SER A 281 3.35 -2.22 47.22
C SER A 281 3.09 -0.82 47.77
N ALA A 282 1.84 -0.61 48.17
CA ALA A 282 1.49 0.46 49.10
C ALA A 282 2.19 0.16 50.43
N GLY A 283 3.27 0.90 50.73
CA GLY A 283 3.84 0.95 52.07
C GLY A 283 2.94 1.79 52.98
N PRO A 284 2.55 1.31 54.18
CA PRO A 284 1.80 2.12 55.13
C PRO A 284 2.73 2.94 56.04
N HIS A 285 2.31 4.19 56.30
CA HIS A 285 2.59 4.99 57.51
C HIS A 285 4.06 5.43 57.79
N ALA A 286 4.38 6.53 58.46
CA ALA A 286 3.62 7.55 59.17
C ALA A 286 4.51 8.80 59.40
N SER A 287 3.82 9.90 59.70
CA SER A 287 4.23 11.10 60.42
C SER A 287 5.46 11.00 61.33
N ARG A 288 6.43 11.89 61.11
CA ARG A 288 6.86 12.97 62.04
C ARG A 288 7.91 13.84 61.38
#